data_AF-W1YHA1-F1
#
_entry.id   AF-W1YHA1-F1
#
_cell.length_a   1.000
_cell.length_b   1.000
_cell.length_c   1.000
_cell.angle_alpha   90.00
_cell.angle_beta   90.00
_cell.angle_gamma   90.00
#
_symmetry.space_group_name_H-M   'P 1'
#
loop_
_entity.id
_entity.type
_entity.pdbx_description
1 polymer ?
#
loop_
_entity_poly.entity_id
_entity_poly.type
_entity_poly.pdbx_seq_one_letter_code
_entity_poly.pdbx_strand_id
1 'polypeptide(L)'
;IQHFRDQNIEVIYIRHSENEGLLATGSDNWQIYHELKPQENEKIFNKYYNSIFKDTELKEYLNRKNITDLTFVGMQVEFCIDTSVKVGFEYGYNITIVEDAIST
;
A
#
# COMPACT_ATOMS: atom_id res chain seq x y z
N ILE A 1 6.95 9.59 4.42
CA ILE A 1 5.55 10.07 4.39
C ILE A 1 5.47 11.60 4.38
N GLN A 2 5.98 12.31 5.40
CA GLN A 2 5.85 13.78 5.47
C GLN A 2 6.37 14.51 4.22
N HIS A 3 7.52 14.09 3.69
CA HIS A 3 8.06 14.61 2.43
C HIS A 3 7.06 14.58 1.26
N PHE A 4 6.32 13.48 1.10
CA PHE A 4 5.31 13.33 0.05
C PHE A 4 4.11 14.26 0.28
N ARG A 5 3.68 14.40 1.55
CA ARG A 5 2.60 15.33 1.92
C ARG A 5 2.97 16.78 1.63
N ASP A 6 4.19 17.19 1.99
CA ASP A 6 4.67 18.57 1.78
C ASP A 6 4.74 18.94 0.29
N GLN A 7 4.90 17.93 -0.58
CA GLN A 7 4.91 18.09 -2.03
C GLN A 7 3.53 17.87 -2.68
N ASN A 8 2.47 17.67 -1.88
CA ASN A 8 1.12 17.31 -2.35
C ASN A 8 1.11 16.06 -3.24
N ILE A 9 2.02 15.12 -3.00
CA ILE A 9 2.02 13.82 -3.66
C ILE A 9 1.06 12.89 -2.91
N GLU A 10 0.32 12.09 -3.68
CA GLU A 10 -0.67 11.16 -3.16
C GLU A 10 -0.04 10.14 -2.19
N VAL A 11 -0.52 10.09 -0.95
CA VAL A 11 -0.16 9.06 0.03
C VAL A 11 -1.32 8.08 0.15
N ILE A 12 -1.02 6.82 -0.15
CA ILE A 12 -1.99 5.71 -0.11
C ILE A 12 -1.50 4.68 0.90
N TYR A 13 -2.39 4.28 1.78
CA TYR A 13 -2.16 3.21 2.74
C TYR A 13 -2.76 1.91 2.22
N ILE A 14 -1.99 0.83 2.34
CA ILE A 14 -2.47 -0.51 2.04
C ILE A 14 -2.42 -1.32 3.32
N ARG A 15 -3.52 -2.00 3.63
CA ARG A 15 -3.65 -2.84 4.82
C ARG A 15 -4.06 -4.25 4.44
N HIS A 16 -3.32 -5.24 4.92
CA HIS A 16 -3.72 -6.64 4.74
C HIS A 16 -4.85 -6.98 5.71
N SER A 17 -5.89 -7.60 5.18
CA SER A 17 -7.09 -8.03 5.89
C SER A 17 -7.20 -9.54 5.81
N GLU A 18 -7.59 -10.13 6.92
CA GLU A 18 -8.03 -11.52 7.00
C GLU A 18 -9.50 -11.56 7.43
N ASN A 19 -10.19 -12.64 7.09
CA ASN A 19 -11.54 -12.90 7.62
C ASN A 19 -11.48 -13.33 9.09
N GLU A 20 -10.47 -14.13 9.43
CA GLU A 20 -10.16 -14.64 10.75
C GLU A 20 -8.64 -14.76 10.89
N GLY A 21 -8.12 -14.74 12.12
CA GLY A 21 -6.68 -14.79 12.37
C GLY A 21 -6.14 -13.53 13.05
N LEU A 22 -4.83 -13.35 12.99
CA LEU A 22 -4.14 -12.25 13.68
C LEU A 22 -4.53 -10.90 13.08
N LEU A 23 -4.68 -10.84 11.75
CA LEU A 23 -5.02 -9.63 11.00
C LEU A 23 -6.50 -9.62 10.60
N ALA A 24 -7.35 -10.29 11.40
CA ALA A 24 -8.79 -10.26 11.22
C ALA A 24 -9.31 -8.81 11.18
N THR A 25 -10.16 -8.51 10.20
CA THR A 25 -10.69 -7.16 10.01
C THR A 25 -11.37 -6.63 11.28
N GLY A 26 -10.92 -5.47 11.74
CA GLY A 26 -11.39 -4.83 12.98
C GLY A 26 -10.56 -5.15 14.23
N SER A 27 -9.63 -6.10 14.19
CA SER A 27 -8.76 -6.40 15.32
C SER A 27 -7.76 -5.26 15.59
N ASP A 28 -7.14 -5.27 16.79
CA ASP A 28 -6.11 -4.30 17.14
C ASP A 28 -4.86 -4.45 16.27
N ASN A 29 -4.43 -5.69 15.99
CA ASN A 29 -3.28 -5.98 15.13
C ASN A 29 -3.53 -5.63 13.66
N TRP A 30 -4.80 -5.49 13.26
CA TRP A 30 -5.19 -5.04 11.94
C TRP A 30 -5.16 -3.50 11.81
N GLN A 31 -5.05 -2.72 12.89
CA GLN A 31 -5.02 -1.27 12.74
C GLN A 31 -3.71 -0.79 12.09
N ILE A 32 -3.77 0.33 11.37
CA ILE A 32 -2.53 1.00 10.94
C ILE A 32 -1.77 1.44 12.18
N TYR A 33 -0.46 1.21 12.20
CA TYR A 33 0.39 1.61 13.31
C TYR A 33 0.19 3.10 13.63
N HIS A 34 -0.05 3.39 14.90
CA HIS A 34 -0.53 4.71 15.34
C HIS A 34 0.38 5.88 14.95
N GLU A 35 1.70 5.70 14.91
CA GLU A 35 2.65 6.75 14.47
C GLU A 35 2.56 7.04 12.96
N LEU A 36 2.00 6.12 12.19
CA LEU A 36 1.78 6.24 10.75
C LEU A 36 0.34 6.59 10.39
N LYS A 37 -0.46 7.06 11.36
CA LYS A 37 -1.89 7.31 11.16
C LYS A 37 -2.16 8.17 9.90
N PRO A 38 -3.12 7.76 9.05
CA PRO A 38 -3.52 8.55 7.88
C PRO A 38 -4.17 9.87 8.26
N GLN A 39 -4.02 10.86 7.39
CA GLN A 39 -4.78 12.12 7.40
C GLN A 39 -6.17 11.92 6.78
N GLU A 40 -7.09 12.85 7.04
CA GLU A 40 -8.51 12.74 6.67
C GLU A 40 -8.77 12.49 5.18
N ASN A 41 -7.89 12.99 4.31
CA ASN A 41 -7.98 12.89 2.86
C ASN A 41 -7.17 11.73 2.25
N GLU A 42 -6.38 11.01 3.05
CA GLU A 42 -5.53 9.91 2.56
C GLU A 42 -6.32 8.61 2.45
N LYS A 43 -6.08 7.86 1.38
CA LYS A 43 -6.83 6.63 1.09
C LYS A 43 -6.22 5.42 1.80
N ILE A 44 -7.10 4.56 2.29
CA ILE A 44 -6.76 3.23 2.80
C ILE A 44 -7.44 2.20 1.91
N PHE A 45 -6.67 1.31 1.30
CA PHE A 45 -7.20 0.12 0.63
C PHE A 45 -6.91 -1.11 1.47
N ASN A 46 -7.93 -1.93 1.69
CA ASN A 46 -7.77 -3.22 2.34
C ASN A 46 -7.60 -4.29 1.26
N LYS A 47 -6.67 -5.23 1.47
CA LYS A 47 -6.40 -6.34 0.55
C LYS A 47 -6.43 -7.67 1.30
N TYR A 48 -6.86 -8.73 0.62
CA TYR A 48 -6.87 -10.10 1.15
C TYR A 48 -5.81 -11.01 0.51
N TYR A 49 -5.05 -10.48 -0.46
CA TYR A 49 -4.00 -11.19 -1.18
C TYR A 49 -2.65 -10.49 -1.02
N ASN A 50 -1.55 -11.13 -1.45
CA ASN A 50 -0.22 -10.52 -1.39
C ASN A 50 -0.13 -9.27 -2.27
N SER A 51 -0.56 -9.37 -3.52
CA SER A 51 -0.65 -8.24 -4.44
C SER A 51 -1.61 -7.18 -3.90
N ILE A 52 -1.16 -5.92 -3.85
CA ILE A 52 -2.01 -4.77 -3.51
C ILE A 52 -3.09 -4.48 -4.55
N PHE A 53 -3.03 -5.10 -5.74
CA PHE A 53 -3.97 -4.86 -6.82
C PHE A 53 -5.13 -5.87 -6.83
N LYS A 54 -4.87 -7.11 -6.40
CA LYS A 54 -5.84 -8.21 -6.52
C LYS A 54 -7.04 -7.97 -5.61
N ASP A 55 -8.22 -7.89 -6.23
CA ASP A 55 -9.52 -7.70 -5.57
C ASP A 55 -9.56 -6.42 -4.71
N THR A 56 -8.92 -5.37 -5.21
CA THR A 56 -8.96 -4.00 -4.66
C THR A 56 -9.35 -3.02 -5.76
N GLU A 57 -9.80 -1.82 -5.37
CA GLU A 57 -10.08 -0.72 -6.32
C GLU A 57 -8.84 0.16 -6.60
N LEU A 58 -7.65 -0.28 -6.18
CA LEU A 58 -6.44 0.54 -6.25
C LEU A 58 -6.08 0.89 -7.71
N LYS A 59 -6.17 -0.07 -8.63
CA LYS A 59 -5.79 0.15 -10.03
C LYS A 59 -6.71 1.17 -10.71
N GLU A 60 -8.02 1.05 -10.49
CA GLU A 60 -9.03 1.98 -10.98
C GLU A 60 -8.81 3.38 -10.38
N TYR A 61 -8.45 3.45 -9.10
CA TYR A 61 -8.12 4.69 -8.42
C TYR A 61 -6.89 5.38 -9.01
N LEU A 62 -5.78 4.65 -9.18
CA LEU A 62 -4.54 5.17 -9.77
C LEU A 62 -4.80 5.66 -11.20
N ASN A 63 -5.54 4.88 -11.99
CA ASN A 63 -5.92 5.26 -13.36
C ASN A 63 -6.75 6.55 -13.40
N ARG A 64 -7.75 6.70 -12.53
CA ARG A 64 -8.56 7.92 -12.46
C ARG A 64 -7.76 9.16 -12.08
N LYS A 65 -6.67 8.99 -11.33
CA LYS A 65 -5.75 10.08 -10.94
C LYS A 65 -4.58 10.26 -11.92
N ASN A 66 -4.49 9.45 -12.98
CA ASN A 66 -3.36 9.41 -13.91
C ASN A 66 -2.01 9.20 -13.21
N ILE A 67 -1.98 8.38 -12.15
CA ILE A 67 -0.74 8.06 -11.42
C ILE A 67 -0.04 6.91 -12.13
N THR A 68 1.22 7.13 -12.54
CA THR A 68 2.06 6.13 -13.21
C THR A 68 3.29 5.72 -12.41
N ASP A 69 3.67 6.52 -11.42
CA ASP A 69 4.88 6.37 -10.63
C ASP A 69 4.52 5.99 -9.20
N LEU A 70 5.04 4.86 -8.73
CA LEU A 70 4.73 4.28 -7.43
C LEU A 70 6.00 4.17 -6.61
N THR A 71 5.99 4.75 -5.41
CA THR A 71 7.05 4.56 -4.41
C THR A 71 6.55 3.64 -3.30
N PHE A 72 7.26 2.54 -3.08
CA PHE A 72 6.91 1.52 -2.09
C PHE A 72 7.71 1.67 -0.79
N VAL A 73 6.99 1.56 0.32
CA VAL A 73 7.49 1.43 1.70
C VAL A 73 6.62 0.40 2.43
N GLY A 74 7.12 -0.18 3.52
CA GLY A 74 6.37 -1.10 4.38
C GLY A 74 6.88 -2.54 4.36
N MET A 75 6.00 -3.49 4.67
CA MET A 75 6.38 -4.88 4.92
C MET A 75 5.25 -5.85 4.52
N GLN A 76 5.52 -7.14 4.29
CA GLN A 76 6.84 -7.79 4.24
C GLN A 76 7.38 -7.87 2.82
N VAL A 77 8.72 -7.82 2.68
CA VAL A 77 9.42 -7.81 1.39
C VAL A 77 9.05 -9.01 0.53
N GLU A 78 9.22 -10.23 1.06
CA GLU A 78 9.06 -11.49 0.33
C GLU A 78 7.61 -11.84 0.00
N PHE A 79 6.66 -11.13 0.61
CA PHE A 79 5.23 -11.35 0.41
C PHE A 79 4.61 -10.18 -0.36
N CYS A 80 4.25 -9.13 0.38
CA CYS A 80 3.38 -8.08 -0.11
C CYS A 80 4.11 -7.14 -1.07
N ILE A 81 5.35 -6.76 -0.75
CA ILE A 81 6.12 -5.84 -1.58
C ILE A 81 6.53 -6.53 -2.89
N ASP A 82 7.21 -7.69 -2.84
CA ASP A 82 7.69 -8.40 -4.02
C ASP A 82 6.56 -8.72 -5.01
N THR A 83 5.45 -9.28 -4.52
CA THR A 83 4.29 -9.60 -5.39
C THR A 83 3.73 -8.34 -6.05
N SER A 84 3.61 -7.25 -5.29
CA SER A 84 3.01 -6.00 -5.78
C SER A 84 3.92 -5.28 -6.76
N VAL A 85 5.23 -5.34 -6.56
CA VAL A 85 6.22 -4.78 -7.49
C VAL A 85 6.15 -5.50 -8.82
N LYS A 86 6.13 -6.83 -8.82
CA LYS A 86 6.04 -7.63 -10.05
C LYS A 86 4.74 -7.36 -10.82
N VAL A 87 3.59 -7.39 -10.13
CA VAL A 87 2.29 -7.09 -10.76
C VAL A 87 2.20 -5.63 -11.23
N GLY A 88 2.74 -4.68 -10.46
CA GLY A 88 2.77 -3.27 -10.84
C GLY A 88 3.64 -3.03 -12.08
N PHE A 89 4.78 -3.71 -12.18
CA PHE A 89 5.64 -3.69 -13.36
C PHE A 89 4.91 -4.24 -14.60
N GLU A 90 4.16 -5.34 -14.47
CA GLU A 90 3.33 -5.87 -15.57
C GLU A 90 2.26 -4.89 -16.04
N TYR A 91 1.72 -4.07 -15.13
CA TYR A 91 0.79 -2.98 -15.48
C TYR A 91 1.46 -1.73 -16.05
N GLY A 92 2.80 -1.69 -16.12
CA GLY A 92 3.56 -0.58 -16.70
C GLY A 92 3.79 0.59 -15.76
N TYR A 93 3.66 0.42 -14.45
CA TYR A 93 4.01 1.46 -13.49
C TYR A 93 5.54 1.61 -13.38
N ASN A 94 6.01 2.85 -13.20
CA ASN A 94 7.38 3.12 -12.80
C ASN A 94 7.49 2.90 -11.29
N ILE A 95 8.38 2.01 -10.87
CA ILE A 95 8.44 1.59 -9.47
C ILE A 95 9.75 2.04 -8.83
N THR A 96 9.63 2.70 -7.69
CA THR A 96 10.73 3.00 -6.77
C THR A 96 10.48 2.26 -5.46
N ILE A 97 11.51 1.64 -4.89
CA ILE A 97 11.47 1.05 -3.56
C ILE A 97 12.42 1.84 -2.67
N VAL A 98 11.97 2.21 -1.48
CA VAL A 98 12.80 2.91 -0.49
C VAL A 98 13.42 1.85 0.43
N GLU A 99 14.69 1.55 0.19
CA GLU A 99 15.40 0.41 0.80
C GLU A 99 15.40 0.43 2.34
N ASP A 100 15.57 1.60 2.96
CA ASP A 100 15.59 1.78 4.41
C ASP A 100 14.19 1.88 5.04
N ALA A 101 13.14 1.81 4.22
CA ALA A 101 11.75 1.88 4.64
C ALA A 101 10.95 0.61 4.29
N ILE A 102 11.65 -0.51 4.06
CA ILE A 102 11.05 -1.84 3.93
C ILE A 102 11.67 -2.84 4.91
N SER A 103 10.91 -3.86 5.30
CA SER A 103 11.40 -4.96 6.14
C SER A 103 10.74 -6.29 5.78
N THR A 104 11.42 -7.38 6.14
CA THR A 104 10.82 -8.70 6.35
C THR A 104 10.38 -8.86 7.80
#